data_AF-A0A4S8LG83-F1
#
_entry.id   AF-A0A4S8LG83-F1
#
_cell.length_a   1.000
_cell.length_b   1.000
_cell.length_c   1.000
_cell.angle_alpha   90.00
_cell.angle_beta   90.00
_cell.angle_gamma   90.00
#
_symmetry.space_group_name_H-M   'P 1'
#
loop_
_entity.id
_entity.type
_entity.pdbx_description
1 polymer ?
#
loop_
_entity_poly.entity_id
_entity_poly.type
_entity_poly.pdbx_seq_one_letter_code
_entity_poly.pdbx_strand_id
1 'polypeptide(L)'
;LSSKATLMTPNPLPATFLRGGTSKGIFIDQTLLPNSQSEWKQIFLGIMGSPDPEHGRQLNGMGGGVSSLSKIVLVRAVESMVEDRMNQLKSQGVHVEYTFVQVGIRDDTIDVSGNCGNLSSMVGAFAMDEGMVGKEAVWKVKEGDREKHYATVRALNTNTQKIIETTFPV
;
A
#
# COMPACT_ATOMS: atom_id res chain seq x y z
N LEU A 1 29.74 18.54 3.85
CA LEU A 1 28.35 19.01 4.00
C LEU A 1 27.62 18.67 2.70
N SER A 2 27.16 17.42 2.56
CA SER A 2 26.48 16.96 1.35
C SER A 2 24.98 17.24 1.49
N SER A 3 24.45 18.07 0.60
CA SER A 3 23.04 18.44 0.54
C SER A 3 22.19 17.18 0.31
N LYS A 4 21.44 16.75 1.32
CA LYS A 4 20.34 15.81 1.12
C LYS A 4 19.33 16.49 0.20
N ALA A 5 19.30 16.09 -1.07
CA ALA A 5 18.21 16.44 -1.94
C ALA A 5 16.94 15.80 -1.36
N THR A 6 16.13 16.62 -0.68
CA THR A 6 14.74 16.25 -0.38
C THR A 6 14.07 16.08 -1.73
N LEU A 7 13.87 14.84 -2.18
CA LEU A 7 12.95 14.58 -3.28
C LEU A 7 11.60 15.15 -2.84
N MET A 8 11.20 16.29 -3.42
CA MET A 8 9.90 16.87 -3.17
C MET A 8 8.85 15.83 -3.49
N THR A 9 7.93 15.57 -2.54
CA THR A 9 6.76 14.74 -2.80
C THR A 9 6.04 15.29 -4.03
N PRO A 10 5.75 14.46 -5.05
CA PRO A 10 5.06 14.93 -6.24
C PRO A 10 3.72 15.59 -5.88
N ASN A 11 3.40 16.68 -6.57
CA ASN A 11 2.10 17.34 -6.48
C ASN A 11 1.64 17.70 -7.91
N PRO A 12 0.73 16.92 -8.52
CA PRO A 12 -0.07 15.86 -7.90
C PRO A 12 0.73 14.62 -7.49
N LEU A 13 0.33 13.95 -6.40
CA LEU A 13 0.88 12.67 -5.95
C LEU A 13 0.12 11.52 -6.62
N PRO A 14 0.78 10.69 -7.45
CA PRO A 14 0.16 9.48 -8.01
C PRO A 14 -0.33 8.54 -6.91
N ALA A 15 -1.59 8.10 -7.02
CA ALA A 15 -2.21 7.19 -6.08
C ALA A 15 -3.41 6.47 -6.71
N THR A 16 -3.75 5.29 -6.19
CA THR A 16 -4.84 4.44 -6.70
C THR A 16 -5.89 4.23 -5.62
N PHE A 17 -7.16 4.54 -5.90
CA PHE A 17 -8.27 4.30 -4.97
C PHE A 17 -8.89 2.93 -5.22
N LEU A 18 -8.74 2.02 -4.26
CA LEU A 18 -9.17 0.63 -4.40
C LEU A 18 -10.17 0.22 -3.33
N ARG A 19 -11.05 -0.71 -3.70
CA ARG A 19 -11.88 -1.48 -2.76
C ARG A 19 -11.24 -2.85 -2.53
N GLY A 20 -10.93 -3.17 -1.29
CA GLY A 20 -10.51 -4.50 -0.85
C GLY A 20 -11.47 -5.03 0.21
N GLY A 21 -12.04 -6.22 -0.01
CA GLY A 21 -13.13 -6.73 0.84
C GLY A 21 -14.25 -5.70 1.03
N THR A 22 -14.57 -5.38 2.28
CA THR A 22 -15.57 -4.36 2.66
C THR A 22 -14.98 -2.98 2.99
N SER A 23 -13.72 -2.73 2.66
CA SER A 23 -13.03 -1.45 2.89
C SER A 23 -12.62 -0.78 1.58
N LYS A 24 -12.41 0.54 1.62
CA LYS A 24 -11.76 1.30 0.54
C LYS A 24 -10.59 2.08 1.11
N GLY A 25 -9.56 2.28 0.29
CA GLY A 25 -8.38 3.02 0.71
C GLY A 25 -7.57 3.52 -0.47
N ILE A 26 -6.64 4.41 -0.17
CA ILE A 26 -5.69 4.97 -1.13
C ILE A 26 -4.41 4.14 -1.09
N PHE A 27 -3.98 3.64 -2.24
CA PHE A 27 -2.75 2.88 -2.44
C PHE A 27 -1.71 3.79 -3.08
N ILE A 28 -0.49 3.78 -2.55
CA ILE A 28 0.59 4.68 -2.97
C ILE A 28 1.88 3.87 -3.09
N ASP A 29 2.65 4.10 -4.15
CA ASP A 29 4.05 3.69 -4.18
C ASP A 29 4.83 4.47 -3.12
N GLN A 30 5.31 3.77 -2.11
CA GLN A 30 6.04 4.35 -0.99
C GLN A 30 7.28 5.14 -1.45
N THR A 31 7.87 4.81 -2.60
CA THR A 31 9.05 5.51 -3.14
C THR A 31 8.76 6.96 -3.55
N LEU A 32 7.48 7.31 -3.72
CA LEU A 32 7.02 8.68 -4.02
C LEU A 32 6.89 9.55 -2.75
N LEU A 33 7.01 8.95 -1.56
CA LEU A 33 6.94 9.66 -0.28
C LEU A 33 8.34 9.99 0.25
N PRO A 34 8.45 10.97 1.19
CA PRO A 34 9.71 11.22 1.88
C PRO A 34 10.22 9.94 2.56
N ASN A 35 11.54 9.74 2.61
CA ASN A 35 12.10 8.56 3.27
C ASN A 35 11.83 8.52 4.78
N SER A 36 11.65 9.68 5.42
CA SER A 36 11.34 9.74 6.85
C SER A 36 9.84 9.61 7.08
N GLN A 37 9.43 8.57 7.82
CA GLN A 37 8.02 8.39 8.19
C GLN A 37 7.44 9.55 8.99
N SER A 38 8.29 10.30 9.72
CA SER A 38 7.87 11.48 10.47
C SER A 38 7.28 12.58 9.58
N GLU A 39 7.62 12.59 8.29
CA GLU A 39 7.14 13.58 7.31
C GLU A 39 5.82 13.16 6.67
N TRP A 40 5.36 11.92 6.87
CA TRP A 40 4.16 11.40 6.21
C TRP A 40 2.85 11.92 6.80
N LYS A 41 2.84 12.27 8.10
CA LYS A 41 1.61 12.62 8.82
C LYS A 41 0.79 13.68 8.10
N GLN A 42 1.42 14.80 7.71
CA GLN A 42 0.69 15.90 7.05
C GLN A 42 0.19 15.53 5.65
N ILE A 43 0.94 14.69 4.92
CA ILE A 43 0.52 14.19 3.61
C ILE A 43 -0.73 13.33 3.77
N PHE A 44 -0.73 12.40 4.72
CA PHE A 44 -1.85 11.47 4.94
C PHE A 44 -3.10 12.16 5.45
N LEU A 45 -2.94 13.12 6.37
CA LEU A 45 -4.04 13.96 6.85
C LEU A 45 -4.66 14.75 5.69
N GLY A 46 -3.83 15.36 4.82
CA GLY A 46 -4.29 16.07 3.63
C GLY A 46 -5.02 15.17 2.63
N ILE A 47 -4.47 13.98 2.31
CA ILE A 47 -5.11 13.02 1.41
C ILE A 47 -6.49 12.62 1.92
N MET A 48 -6.62 12.39 3.23
CA MET A 48 -7.86 11.86 3.81
C MET A 48 -8.86 12.94 4.21
N GLY A 49 -8.49 14.22 4.23
CA GLY A 49 -9.35 15.31 4.70
C GLY A 49 -9.51 15.28 6.24
N SER A 50 -8.43 14.92 6.94
CA SER A 50 -8.36 14.85 8.40
C SER A 50 -7.36 15.88 8.95
N PRO A 51 -7.46 16.28 10.23
CA PRO A 51 -8.58 16.01 11.13
C PRO A 51 -9.86 16.75 10.69
N ASP A 52 -11.02 16.13 10.91
CA ASP A 52 -12.35 16.73 10.75
C ASP A 52 -13.11 16.61 12.08
N PRO A 53 -12.78 17.44 13.08
CA PRO A 53 -13.29 17.30 14.45
C PRO A 53 -14.80 17.56 14.56
N GLU A 54 -15.29 18.54 13.79
CA GLU A 54 -16.67 19.04 13.88
C GLU A 54 -17.66 18.15 13.13
N HIS A 55 -17.33 17.75 11.89
CA HIS A 55 -18.27 17.06 11.04
C HIS A 55 -17.97 15.56 10.94
N GLY A 56 -16.70 15.18 10.97
CA GLY A 56 -16.25 13.80 10.79
C GLY A 56 -16.70 13.17 9.47
N ARG A 57 -16.83 13.99 8.42
CA ARG A 57 -17.30 13.60 7.08
C ARG A 57 -16.16 13.46 6.07
N GLN A 58 -15.01 14.10 6.32
CA GLN A 58 -13.83 14.07 5.44
C GLN A 58 -14.10 14.61 4.02
N LEU A 59 -15.02 15.58 3.87
CA LEU A 59 -15.46 16.09 2.56
C LEU A 59 -14.37 16.82 1.75
N ASN A 60 -13.29 17.25 2.40
CA ASN A 60 -12.15 17.92 1.76
C ASN A 60 -10.96 16.96 1.52
N GLY A 61 -11.25 15.66 1.31
CA GLY A 61 -10.26 14.64 1.00
C GLY A 61 -10.92 13.37 0.49
N MET A 62 -10.13 12.29 0.44
CA MET A 62 -10.56 10.98 -0.07
C MET A 62 -11.20 10.08 1.00
N GLY A 63 -11.21 10.53 2.26
CA GLY A 63 -11.85 9.83 3.36
C GLY A 63 -13.37 9.80 3.26
N GLY A 64 -13.97 8.79 3.88
CA GLY A 64 -15.43 8.59 3.87
C GLY A 64 -16.14 8.84 5.19
N GLY A 65 -15.47 9.44 6.19
CA GLY A 65 -16.05 9.72 7.51
C GLY A 65 -16.33 8.50 8.39
N VAL A 66 -15.88 7.31 7.98
CA VAL A 66 -15.99 6.05 8.74
C VAL A 66 -14.68 5.26 8.63
N SER A 67 -14.37 4.47 9.66
CA SER A 67 -13.05 3.82 9.78
C SER A 67 -12.70 2.94 8.59
N SER A 68 -13.68 2.24 8.00
CA SER A 68 -13.53 1.37 6.83
C SER A 68 -13.16 2.11 5.53
N LEU A 69 -13.31 3.45 5.52
CA LEU A 69 -13.06 4.34 4.39
C LEU A 69 -11.97 5.40 4.70
N SER A 70 -11.31 5.32 5.86
CA SER A 70 -10.25 6.24 6.27
C SER A 70 -8.89 5.53 6.35
N LYS A 71 -8.40 5.06 5.20
CA LYS A 71 -7.29 4.09 5.12
C LYS A 71 -6.32 4.40 3.98
N ILE A 72 -5.03 4.23 4.26
CA ILE A 72 -3.96 4.30 3.28
C ILE A 72 -3.16 2.98 3.31
N VAL A 73 -2.68 2.56 2.14
CA VAL A 73 -1.76 1.44 1.97
C VAL A 73 -0.55 1.93 1.18
N LEU A 74 0.63 1.77 1.75
CA LEU A 74 1.90 2.05 1.08
C LEU A 74 2.44 0.73 0.59
N VAL A 75 2.89 0.67 -0.67
CA VAL A 75 3.50 -0.54 -1.24
C VAL A 75 4.86 -0.17 -1.82
N ARG A 76 5.84 -1.04 -1.65
CA ARG A 76 7.20 -0.84 -2.15
C ARG A 76 7.72 -2.13 -2.78
N ALA A 77 8.17 -2.04 -4.03
CA ALA A 77 8.87 -3.14 -4.70
C ALA A 77 10.16 -3.50 -3.96
N VAL A 78 10.40 -4.80 -3.75
CA VAL A 78 11.66 -5.28 -3.13
C VAL A 78 12.89 -4.84 -3.94
N GLU A 79 12.77 -4.77 -5.27
CA GLU A 79 13.82 -4.30 -6.19
C GLU A 79 14.23 -2.84 -5.97
N SER A 80 13.39 -2.02 -5.32
CA SER A 80 13.70 -0.61 -5.03
C SER A 80 14.48 -0.41 -3.73
N MET A 81 14.80 -1.47 -3.01
CA MET A 81 15.40 -1.42 -1.67
C MET A 81 16.92 -1.53 -1.72
N VAL A 82 17.58 -1.21 -0.60
CA VAL A 82 19.02 -1.41 -0.45
C VAL A 82 19.37 -2.90 -0.53
N GLU A 83 20.55 -3.21 -1.07
CA GLU A 83 20.96 -4.56 -1.49
C GLU A 83 20.78 -5.63 -0.40
N ASP A 84 21.25 -5.38 0.82
CA ASP A 84 21.13 -6.36 1.92
C ASP A 84 19.66 -6.69 2.24
N ARG A 85 18.80 -5.67 2.28
CA ARG A 85 17.35 -5.85 2.54
C ARG A 85 16.69 -6.57 1.37
N MET A 86 17.02 -6.18 0.15
CA MET A 86 16.52 -6.82 -1.06
C MET A 86 16.87 -8.32 -1.07
N ASN A 87 18.13 -8.67 -0.83
CA ASN A 87 18.60 -10.05 -0.80
C ASN A 87 17.92 -10.87 0.33
N GLN A 88 17.76 -10.26 1.51
CA GLN A 88 17.04 -10.89 2.62
C GLN A 88 15.58 -11.21 2.27
N LEU A 89 14.87 -10.31 1.61
CA LEU A 89 13.46 -10.48 1.24
C LEU A 89 13.29 -11.44 0.06
N LYS A 90 14.18 -11.35 -0.94
CA LYS A 90 14.21 -12.29 -2.07
C LYS A 90 14.46 -13.73 -1.61
N SER A 91 15.34 -13.95 -0.64
CA SER A 91 15.56 -15.31 -0.09
C SER A 91 14.34 -15.88 0.64
N GLN A 92 13.40 -15.03 1.06
CA GLN A 92 12.10 -15.43 1.62
C GLN A 92 11.00 -15.49 0.56
N GLY A 93 11.29 -15.19 -0.70
CA GLY A 93 10.33 -15.12 -1.81
C GLY A 93 9.33 -13.97 -1.69
N VAL A 94 9.68 -12.88 -0.99
CA VAL A 94 8.84 -11.68 -0.89
C VAL A 94 9.01 -10.84 -2.16
N HIS A 95 7.89 -10.39 -2.73
CA HIS A 95 7.87 -9.56 -3.94
C HIS A 95 7.79 -8.06 -3.61
N VAL A 96 6.96 -7.71 -2.61
CA VAL A 96 6.75 -6.34 -2.15
C VAL A 96 6.69 -6.26 -0.63
N GLU A 97 7.04 -5.10 -0.08
CA GLU A 97 6.63 -4.71 1.27
C GLU A 97 5.36 -3.86 1.18
N TYR A 98 4.53 -3.93 2.21
CA TYR A 98 3.43 -2.99 2.36
C TYR A 98 3.21 -2.55 3.81
N THR A 99 2.79 -1.29 3.98
CA THR A 99 2.43 -0.68 5.25
C THR A 99 0.97 -0.27 5.21
N PHE A 100 0.16 -0.77 6.14
CA PHE A 100 -1.19 -0.27 6.37
C PHE A 100 -1.15 0.93 7.31
N VAL A 101 -1.98 1.93 7.01
CA VAL A 101 -2.13 3.14 7.82
C VAL A 101 -3.61 3.40 8.04
N GLN A 102 -4.02 3.41 9.31
CA GLN A 102 -5.34 3.88 9.73
C GLN A 102 -5.23 5.37 10.04
N VAL A 103 -6.04 6.19 9.36
CA VAL A 103 -6.07 7.64 9.57
C VAL A 103 -7.27 7.99 10.44
N GLY A 104 -7.01 8.72 11.52
CA GLY A 104 -8.00 9.31 12.39
C GLY A 104 -8.96 10.22 11.62
N ILE A 105 -10.25 10.17 11.97
CA ILE A 105 -11.26 10.96 11.27
C ILE A 105 -11.39 12.34 11.91
N ARG A 106 -11.57 12.37 13.24
CA ARG A 106 -11.80 13.60 14.01
C ARG A 106 -10.54 14.21 14.60
N ASP A 107 -9.48 13.42 14.67
CA ASP A 107 -8.19 13.76 15.24
C ASP A 107 -7.07 13.56 14.21
N ASP A 108 -5.86 13.91 14.59
CA ASP A 108 -4.69 13.85 13.72
C ASP A 108 -3.90 12.53 13.89
N THR A 109 -4.57 11.51 14.43
CA THR A 109 -3.97 10.20 14.74
C THR A 109 -3.63 9.47 13.45
N ILE A 110 -2.40 8.95 13.39
CA ILE A 110 -1.92 8.06 12.34
C ILE A 110 -1.48 6.76 13.02
N ASP A 111 -2.23 5.68 12.79
CA ASP A 111 -1.96 4.38 13.39
C ASP A 111 -1.37 3.41 12.36
N VAL A 112 -0.15 2.95 12.66
CA VAL A 112 0.63 2.00 11.86
C VAL A 112 0.94 0.71 12.65
N SER A 113 0.22 0.45 13.73
CA SER A 113 0.45 -0.72 14.60
C SER A 113 -0.17 -2.01 14.06
N GLY A 114 -1.19 -1.90 13.21
CA GLY A 114 -2.01 -3.04 12.77
C GLY A 114 -1.90 -3.35 11.28
N ASN A 115 -2.56 -4.44 10.88
CA ASN A 115 -2.85 -4.76 9.49
C ASN A 115 -4.36 -4.61 9.21
N CYS A 116 -4.73 -4.36 7.97
CA CYS A 116 -6.11 -4.46 7.51
C CYS A 116 -6.27 -5.62 6.52
N GLY A 117 -6.82 -6.75 6.99
CA GLY A 117 -7.05 -7.95 6.16
C GLY A 117 -7.92 -7.69 4.92
N ASN A 118 -8.83 -6.72 4.99
CA ASN A 118 -9.62 -6.29 3.83
C ASN A 118 -8.75 -5.70 2.72
N LEU A 119 -7.86 -4.76 3.06
CA LEU A 119 -7.04 -4.08 2.05
C LEU A 119 -5.81 -4.88 1.64
N SER A 120 -5.32 -5.80 2.47
CA SER A 120 -4.25 -6.72 2.07
C SER A 120 -4.63 -7.57 0.85
N SER A 121 -5.93 -7.83 0.65
CA SER A 121 -6.44 -8.55 -0.54
C SER A 121 -6.17 -7.85 -1.88
N MET A 122 -5.88 -6.53 -1.86
CA MET A 122 -5.61 -5.75 -3.07
C MET A 122 -4.12 -5.39 -3.25
N VAL A 123 -3.27 -5.68 -2.26
CA VAL A 123 -1.83 -5.34 -2.33
C VAL A 123 -1.17 -6.04 -3.52
N GLY A 124 -1.47 -7.31 -3.74
CA GLY A 124 -0.92 -8.07 -4.86
C GLY A 124 -1.35 -7.52 -6.22
N ALA A 125 -2.63 -7.22 -6.39
CA ALA A 125 -3.18 -6.66 -7.62
C ALA A 125 -2.59 -5.27 -7.91
N PHE A 126 -2.57 -4.39 -6.92
CA PHE A 126 -1.93 -3.07 -7.03
C PHE A 126 -0.45 -3.20 -7.44
N ALA A 127 0.30 -4.08 -6.78
CA ALA A 127 1.72 -4.26 -7.07
C ALA A 127 1.98 -4.77 -8.50
N MET A 128 1.08 -5.61 -9.04
CA MET A 128 1.18 -6.09 -10.41
C MET A 128 0.82 -5.00 -11.42
N ASP A 129 -0.26 -4.25 -11.19
CA ASP A 129 -0.71 -3.16 -12.06
C ASP A 129 0.31 -2.01 -12.13
N GLU A 130 0.98 -1.71 -11.02
CA GLU A 130 2.06 -0.71 -10.94
C GLU A 130 3.43 -1.24 -11.44
N GLY A 131 3.49 -2.49 -11.94
CA GLY A 131 4.72 -3.09 -12.45
C GLY A 131 5.79 -3.37 -11.40
N MET A 132 5.42 -3.42 -10.12
CA MET A 132 6.32 -3.77 -9.01
C MET A 132 6.62 -5.28 -8.95
N VAL A 133 5.75 -6.10 -9.54
CA VAL A 133 5.88 -7.57 -9.61
C VAL A 133 5.80 -8.00 -11.06
N GLY A 134 6.71 -8.89 -11.48
CA GLY A 134 6.80 -9.34 -12.85
C GLY A 134 6.00 -10.61 -13.13
N LYS A 135 6.21 -11.15 -14.33
CA LYS A 135 5.52 -12.35 -14.84
C LYS A 135 5.91 -13.62 -14.11
N GLU A 136 6.98 -13.62 -13.31
CA GLU A 136 7.39 -14.74 -12.47
C GLU A 136 6.34 -15.12 -11.42
N ALA A 137 5.45 -14.19 -11.05
CA ALA A 137 4.34 -14.46 -10.14
C ALA A 137 3.13 -15.10 -10.85
N VAL A 138 3.11 -15.14 -12.19
CA VAL A 138 1.98 -15.61 -13.00
C VAL A 138 2.13 -17.09 -13.33
N TRP A 139 1.06 -17.85 -13.11
CA TRP A 139 0.95 -19.27 -13.40
C TRP A 139 -0.42 -19.59 -14.02
N LYS A 140 -0.55 -20.79 -14.56
CA LYS A 140 -1.75 -21.18 -15.31
C LYS A 140 -2.31 -22.53 -14.89
N VAL A 141 -3.63 -22.64 -15.01
CA VAL A 141 -4.40 -23.88 -14.76
C VAL A 141 -5.16 -24.24 -16.03
N LYS A 142 -5.13 -25.53 -16.39
CA LYS A 142 -6.01 -26.09 -17.41
C LYS A 142 -7.28 -26.62 -16.75
N GLU A 143 -8.44 -26.12 -17.15
CA GLU A 143 -9.76 -26.63 -16.78
C GLU A 143 -10.51 -27.05 -18.05
N GLY A 144 -10.46 -28.35 -18.37
CA GLY A 144 -10.96 -28.88 -19.64
C GLY A 144 -10.20 -28.25 -20.82
N ASP A 145 -10.95 -27.66 -21.75
CA ASP A 145 -10.40 -26.98 -22.94
C ASP A 145 -10.02 -25.50 -22.68
N ARG A 146 -10.17 -25.00 -21.46
CA ARG A 146 -9.87 -23.60 -21.11
C ARG A 146 -8.58 -23.49 -20.31
N GLU A 147 -7.80 -22.44 -20.62
CA GLU A 147 -6.63 -22.02 -19.85
C GLU A 147 -6.98 -20.79 -19.04
N LYS A 148 -6.76 -20.82 -17.73
CA LYS A 148 -6.91 -19.67 -16.83
C LYS A 148 -5.55 -19.27 -16.28
N HIS A 149 -5.32 -17.97 -16.16
CA HIS A 149 -4.10 -17.40 -15.62
C HIS A 149 -4.39 -16.80 -14.24
N TYR A 150 -3.44 -16.98 -13.34
CA TYR A 150 -3.49 -16.48 -11.98
C TYR A 150 -2.12 -15.89 -11.64
N ALA A 151 -2.11 -14.92 -10.74
CA ALA A 151 -0.90 -14.44 -10.09
C ALA A 151 -0.93 -14.78 -8.61
N THR A 152 0.22 -15.12 -8.03
CA THR A 152 0.40 -15.22 -6.57
C THR A 152 1.47 -14.24 -6.12
N VAL A 153 1.08 -13.21 -5.39
CA VAL A 153 1.99 -12.19 -4.86
C VAL A 153 2.17 -12.40 -3.36
N ARG A 154 3.43 -12.50 -2.93
CA ARG A 154 3.84 -12.59 -1.51
C ARG A 154 4.30 -11.21 -1.04
N ALA A 155 3.57 -10.63 -0.10
CA ALA A 155 3.80 -9.28 0.41
C ALA A 155 4.14 -9.31 1.90
N LEU A 156 5.26 -8.71 2.30
CA LEU A 156 5.60 -8.54 3.71
C LEU A 156 4.87 -7.33 4.28
N ASN A 157 3.98 -7.55 5.25
CA ASN A 157 3.37 -6.47 6.02
C ASN A 157 4.39 -5.91 7.02
N THR A 158 4.74 -4.63 6.89
CA THR A 158 5.74 -3.96 7.74
C THR A 158 5.21 -3.66 9.15
N ASN A 159 3.89 -3.54 9.32
CA ASN A 159 3.27 -3.31 10.64
C ASN A 159 3.44 -4.52 11.57
N THR A 160 3.32 -5.73 11.03
CA THR A 160 3.20 -7.00 11.77
C THR A 160 4.35 -7.97 11.52
N GLN A 161 5.22 -7.68 10.55
CA GLN A 161 6.32 -8.54 10.11
C GLN A 161 5.85 -9.94 9.66
N LYS A 162 4.65 -10.00 9.06
CA LYS A 162 4.07 -11.23 8.50
C LYS A 162 3.99 -11.14 6.99
N ILE A 163 4.34 -12.24 6.33
CA ILE A 163 4.17 -12.41 4.89
C ILE A 163 2.73 -12.86 4.62
N ILE A 164 2.05 -12.17 3.72
CA ILE A 164 0.71 -12.49 3.25
C ILE A 164 0.78 -12.81 1.77
N GLU A 165 0.18 -13.93 1.38
CA GLU A 165 0.12 -14.38 0.00
C GLU A 165 -1.28 -14.12 -0.55
N THR A 166 -1.34 -13.44 -1.70
CA THR A 166 -2.61 -13.16 -2.38
C THR A 166 -2.57 -13.77 -3.77
N THR A 167 -3.55 -14.63 -4.04
CA THR A 167 -3.74 -15.23 -5.37
C THR A 167 -4.98 -14.63 -6.03
N PHE A 168 -4.85 -14.17 -7.26
CA PHE A 168 -5.91 -13.51 -8.01
C PHE A 168 -5.82 -13.83 -9.51
N PRO A 169 -6.94 -13.78 -10.26
CA PRO A 169 -6.93 -13.98 -11.71
C PRO A 169 -6.25 -12.82 -12.43
N VAL A 170 -5.58 -13.12 -13.55
CA VAL A 170 -4.92 -12.15 -14.45
C VAL A 170 -5.21 -12.45 -15.92
#